data_AF-A0A679JA83-F1
#
_entry.id   AF-A0A679JA83-F1
#
_cell.length_a   1.000
_cell.length_b   1.000
_cell.length_c   1.000
_cell.angle_alpha   90.00
_cell.angle_beta   90.00
_cell.angle_gamma   90.00
#
_symmetry.space_group_name_H-M   'P 1'
#
loop_
_entity.id
_entity.type
_entity.pdbx_description
1 polymer ?
#
loop_
_entity_poly.entity_id
_entity_poly.type
_entity_poly.pdbx_seq_one_letter_code
_entity_poly.pdbx_strand_id
1 'polypeptide(L)'
;MKTLASARGVELPDGPDAKHKAVLVEFNALSGGLFDIRYVRQAGVGDHEATEKLLKKTQADAKDSDLKALATKMLPVVQGHLQQAKDLADKTASK
;
A
#
# COMPACT_ATOMS: atom_id res chain seq x y z
N MET A 1 -12.38 7.01 -2.30
CA MET A 1 -11.33 7.86 -2.89
C MET A 1 -11.84 8.60 -4.12
N LYS A 2 -12.22 7.93 -5.22
CA LYS A 2 -12.69 8.59 -6.47
C LYS A 2 -13.76 9.66 -6.22
N THR A 3 -14.82 9.33 -5.47
CA THR A 3 -15.88 10.29 -5.11
C THR A 3 -15.36 11.53 -4.38
N LEU A 4 -14.42 11.36 -3.45
CA LEU A 4 -13.83 12.48 -2.70
C LEU A 4 -12.95 13.35 -3.60
N ALA A 5 -12.15 12.73 -4.47
CA ALA A 5 -11.31 13.46 -5.43
C ALA A 5 -12.17 14.29 -6.41
N SER A 6 -13.20 13.68 -7.00
CA SER A 6 -14.15 14.37 -7.88
C SER A 6 -14.89 15.51 -7.16
N ALA A 7 -15.33 15.31 -5.92
CA ALA A 7 -15.98 16.36 -5.11
C ALA A 7 -15.06 17.54 -4.78
N ARG A 8 -13.75 17.38 -4.94
CA ARG A 8 -12.74 18.43 -4.73
C ARG A 8 -12.13 18.95 -6.03
N GLY A 9 -12.64 18.52 -7.19
CA GLY A 9 -12.08 18.89 -8.50
C GLY A 9 -10.64 18.40 -8.70
N VAL A 10 -10.22 17.37 -7.96
CA VAL A 10 -8.88 16.79 -8.06
C VAL A 10 -8.92 15.62 -9.03
N GLU A 11 -8.10 15.70 -10.07
CA GLU A 11 -7.85 14.60 -10.99
C GLU A 11 -6.91 13.58 -10.35
N LEU A 12 -7.25 12.31 -10.46
CA LEU A 12 -6.42 11.23 -9.96
C LEU A 12 -5.42 10.79 -11.03
N PRO A 13 -4.21 10.32 -10.65
CA PRO A 13 -3.31 9.72 -11.61
C PRO A 13 -3.95 8.51 -12.32
N ASP A 14 -3.70 8.39 -13.62
CA ASP A 14 -4.20 7.30 -14.46
C ASP A 14 -3.44 5.97 -14.30
N GLY A 15 -2.42 5.94 -13.44
CA GLY A 15 -1.65 4.73 -13.20
C GLY A 15 -0.56 4.89 -12.14
N PRO A 16 0.24 3.83 -11.94
CA PRO A 16 1.33 3.83 -10.97
C PRO A 16 2.42 4.85 -11.33
N ASP A 17 3.12 5.35 -10.32
CA ASP A 17 4.30 6.20 -10.51
C ASP A 17 5.48 5.41 -11.12
N ALA A 18 6.56 6.10 -11.44
CA ALA A 18 7.75 5.49 -12.04
C ALA A 18 8.37 4.38 -11.18
N LYS A 19 8.35 4.53 -9.85
CA LYS A 19 8.90 3.54 -8.91
C LYS A 19 8.08 2.26 -8.98
N HIS A 20 6.76 2.36 -8.90
CA HIS A 20 5.88 1.20 -8.96
C HIS A 20 5.88 0.55 -10.35
N LYS A 21 6.03 1.33 -11.43
CA LYS A 21 6.24 0.78 -12.79
C LYS A 21 7.52 -0.06 -12.87
N ALA A 22 8.62 0.40 -12.27
CA ALA A 22 9.87 -0.37 -12.24
C ALA A 22 9.71 -1.68 -11.45
N VAL A 23 9.02 -1.65 -10.31
CA VAL A 23 8.70 -2.86 -9.53
C VAL A 23 7.83 -3.83 -10.33
N LEU A 24 6.87 -3.35 -11.11
CA LEU A 24 6.07 -4.20 -12.00
C LEU A 24 6.92 -4.91 -13.06
N VAL A 25 7.90 -4.21 -13.65
CA VAL A 25 8.84 -4.83 -14.62
C VAL A 25 9.66 -5.91 -13.93
N GLU A 26 10.18 -5.65 -12.73
CA GLU A 26 10.91 -6.64 -11.93
C GLU A 26 10.05 -7.87 -11.66
N PHE A 27 8.82 -7.68 -11.17
CA PHE A 27 7.91 -8.77 -10.85
C PHE A 27 7.58 -9.64 -12.06
N ASN A 28 7.37 -9.03 -13.23
CA ASN A 28 7.10 -9.77 -14.47
C ASN A 28 8.28 -10.64 -14.94
N ALA A 29 9.50 -10.34 -14.50
CA ALA A 29 10.69 -11.13 -14.81
C ALA A 29 10.93 -12.29 -13.82
N LEU A 30 10.21 -12.32 -12.69
CA LEU A 30 10.33 -13.34 -11.66
C LEU A 30 9.27 -14.43 -11.80
N SER A 31 9.55 -15.61 -11.27
CA SER A 31 8.61 -16.74 -11.28
C SER A 31 8.78 -17.61 -10.04
N GLY A 32 7.71 -18.33 -9.67
CA GLY A 32 7.72 -19.30 -8.57
C GLY A 32 8.18 -18.69 -7.24
N GLY A 33 8.96 -19.43 -6.46
CA GLY A 33 9.38 -18.99 -5.12
C GLY A 33 10.14 -17.65 -5.09
N LEU A 34 10.89 -17.32 -6.16
CA LEU A 34 11.56 -16.01 -6.24
C LEU A 34 10.55 -14.86 -6.38
N PHE A 35 9.49 -15.06 -7.15
CA PHE A 35 8.37 -14.11 -7.23
C PHE A 35 7.69 -13.98 -5.87
N ASP A 36 7.35 -15.11 -5.22
CA ASP A 36 6.65 -15.11 -3.93
C ASP A 36 7.44 -14.34 -2.87
N ILE A 37 8.74 -14.63 -2.72
CA ILE A 37 9.63 -13.93 -1.76
C ILE A 37 9.65 -12.43 -2.06
N ARG A 38 9.83 -12.04 -3.32
CA ARG A 38 9.99 -10.64 -3.70
C ARG A 38 8.69 -9.86 -3.56
N TYR A 39 7.56 -10.45 -3.96
CA TYR A 39 6.23 -9.87 -3.83
C TYR A 39 5.86 -9.64 -2.36
N VAL A 40 6.03 -10.65 -1.50
CA VAL A 40 5.69 -10.54 -0.08
C VAL A 40 6.53 -9.49 0.62
N ARG A 41 7.84 -9.42 0.34
CA ARG A 41 8.73 -8.40 0.93
C ARG A 41 8.37 -6.99 0.47
N GLN A 42 8.17 -6.80 -0.83
CA GLN A 42 7.97 -5.46 -1.42
C GLN A 42 6.52 -4.99 -1.28
N ALA A 43 5.58 -5.68 -1.92
CA ALA A 43 4.17 -5.29 -1.97
C ALA A 43 3.41 -5.70 -0.70
N GLY A 44 3.73 -6.87 -0.14
CA GLY A 44 3.14 -7.34 1.09
C GLY A 44 3.52 -6.45 2.28
N VAL A 45 4.80 -6.40 2.64
CA VAL A 45 5.25 -5.67 3.84
C VAL A 45 5.55 -4.21 3.51
N GLY A 46 6.48 -3.95 2.58
CA GLY A 46 6.99 -2.59 2.33
C GLY A 46 5.90 -1.57 1.96
N ASP A 47 5.05 -1.90 0.99
CA ASP A 47 4.02 -0.98 0.52
C ASP A 47 2.88 -0.79 1.54
N HIS A 48 2.57 -1.82 2.34
CA HIS A 48 1.60 -1.70 3.44
C HIS A 48 2.16 -0.87 4.60
N GLU A 49 3.44 -0.98 4.95
CA GLU A 49 4.08 -0.10 5.95
C GLU A 49 4.10 1.36 5.48
N ALA A 50 4.43 1.60 4.21
CA ALA A 50 4.40 2.94 3.64
C ALA A 50 2.98 3.53 3.67
N THR A 51 1.98 2.71 3.34
CA THR A 51 0.56 3.11 3.39
C THR A 51 0.10 3.37 4.81
N GLU A 52 0.46 2.52 5.78
CA GLU A 52 0.13 2.72 7.20
C GLU A 52 0.70 4.06 7.70
N LYS A 53 1.96 4.36 7.37
CA LYS A 53 2.60 5.63 7.71
C LYS A 53 1.88 6.82 7.08
N LEU A 54 1.48 6.72 5.81
CA LEU A 54 0.73 7.77 5.12
C LEU A 54 -0.63 8.00 5.81
N LEU A 55 -1.37 6.94 6.10
CA LEU A 55 -2.68 7.04 6.75
C LEU A 55 -2.58 7.63 8.16
N LYS A 56 -1.59 7.20 8.97
CA LYS A 56 -1.33 7.80 10.29
C LYS A 56 -1.04 9.30 10.18
N LYS A 57 -0.20 9.71 9.22
CA LYS A 57 0.10 11.11 8.96
C LYS A 57 -1.14 11.89 8.53
N THR A 58 -1.93 11.36 7.59
CA THR A 58 -3.17 12.00 7.13
C THR A 58 -4.18 12.14 8.27
N GLN A 59 -4.32 11.10 9.11
CA GLN A 59 -5.20 11.15 10.28
C GLN A 59 -4.82 12.27 11.26
N ALA A 60 -3.52 12.43 11.54
CA ALA A 60 -3.02 13.46 12.44
C ALA A 60 -3.10 14.87 11.82
N ASP A 61 -2.59 15.02 10.60
CA ASP A 61 -2.18 16.33 10.09
C ASP A 61 -3.16 16.92 9.06
N ALA A 62 -4.05 16.13 8.46
CA ALA A 62 -4.88 16.63 7.36
C ALA A 62 -5.86 17.72 7.83
N LYS A 63 -5.98 18.79 7.04
CA LYS A 63 -6.95 19.87 7.33
C LYS A 63 -8.35 19.53 6.84
N ASP A 64 -8.45 18.79 5.73
CA ASP A 64 -9.73 18.33 5.19
C ASP A 64 -10.30 17.19 6.07
N SER A 65 -11.51 17.38 6.57
CA SER A 65 -12.19 16.45 7.47
C SER A 65 -12.51 15.11 6.81
N ASP A 66 -12.78 15.10 5.50
CA ASP A 66 -13.09 13.88 4.76
C ASP A 66 -11.82 13.06 4.51
N LEU A 67 -10.66 13.71 4.33
CA LEU A 67 -9.37 13.02 4.29
C LEU A 67 -9.03 12.41 5.65
N LYS A 68 -9.27 13.11 6.76
CA LYS A 68 -9.10 12.56 8.12
C LYS A 68 -10.02 11.37 8.37
N ALA A 69 -11.29 11.48 7.98
CA ALA A 69 -12.27 10.40 8.13
C ALA A 69 -11.90 9.18 7.27
N LEU A 70 -11.47 9.40 6.03
CA LEU A 70 -11.01 8.34 5.14
C LEU A 70 -9.78 7.63 5.74
N ALA A 71 -8.80 8.37 6.23
CA ALA A 71 -7.61 7.79 6.86
C ALA A 71 -7.97 6.96 8.09
N THR A 72 -8.83 7.49 8.96
CA THR A 72 -9.32 6.79 10.16
C THR A 72 -10.03 5.49 9.81
N LYS A 73 -10.86 5.48 8.76
CA LYS A 73 -11.58 4.28 8.31
C LYS A 73 -10.65 3.22 7.71
N MET A 74 -9.62 3.64 6.97
CA MET A 74 -8.73 2.74 6.23
C MET A 74 -7.60 2.17 7.08
N LEU A 75 -7.14 2.91 8.10
CA LEU A 75 -6.00 2.52 8.93
C LEU A 75 -6.12 1.09 9.52
N PRO A 76 -7.22 0.69 10.19
CA PRO A 76 -7.30 -0.66 10.75
C PRO A 76 -7.28 -1.76 9.69
N VAL A 77 -7.78 -1.50 8.48
CA VAL A 77 -7.74 -2.47 7.36
C VAL A 77 -6.31 -2.69 6.89
N VAL A 78 -5.56 -1.60 6.69
CA VAL A 78 -4.15 -1.68 6.27
C VAL A 78 -3.29 -2.33 7.34
N GLN A 79 -3.58 -2.07 8.62
CA GLN A 79 -2.91 -2.73 9.75
C GLN A 79 -3.15 -4.24 9.77
N GLY A 80 -4.39 -4.67 9.54
CA GLY A 80 -4.73 -6.09 9.43
C GLY A 80 -3.99 -6.77 8.28
N HIS A 81 -3.98 -6.16 7.09
CA HIS A 81 -3.24 -6.69 5.94
C HIS A 81 -1.72 -6.71 6.19
N LEU A 82 -1.17 -5.67 6.82
CA LEU A 82 0.26 -5.62 7.16
C LEU A 82 0.65 -6.76 8.10
N GLN A 83 -0.17 -7.07 9.10
CA GLN A 83 0.09 -8.20 9.99
C GLN A 83 0.12 -9.52 9.21
N GLN A 84 -0.87 -9.75 8.36
CA GLN A 84 -0.91 -10.95 7.52
C GLN A 84 0.29 -11.05 6.57
N ALA A 85 0.73 -9.92 6.02
CA ALA A 85 1.90 -9.87 5.17
C ALA A 85 3.20 -10.19 5.92
N LYS A 86 3.34 -9.72 7.18
CA LYS A 86 4.46 -10.07 8.05
C LYS A 86 4.48 -11.57 8.37
N ASP A 87 3.32 -12.13 8.76
CA ASP A 87 3.20 -13.56 9.02
C ASP A 87 3.55 -14.41 7.78
N LEU A 88 3.18 -13.94 6.59
CA LEU A 88 3.53 -14.59 5.32
C LEU A 88 5.02 -14.45 5.01
N ALA A 89 5.63 -13.29 5.28
CA ALA A 89 7.06 -13.06 5.07
C ALA A 89 7.90 -14.01 5.92
N ASP A 90 7.54 -14.21 7.19
CA ASP A 90 8.24 -15.12 8.11
C ASP A 90 8.19 -16.57 7.63
N LYS A 91 7.03 -17.00 7.12
CA LYS A 91 6.84 -18.34 6.53
C LYS A 91 7.62 -18.52 5.23
N THR A 92 7.76 -17.46 4.44
CA THR A 92 8.48 -17.50 3.15
C THR A 92 9.99 -17.40 3.34
N ALA A 93 10.46 -16.77 4.43
CA ALA A 93 11.89 -16.70 4.79
C ALA A 93 12.43 -18.00 5.42
N SER A 94 11.54 -18.86 5.92
CA SER A 94 11.87 -20.13 6.56
C SER A 94 11.85 -21.33 5.58
N LYS A 95 11.68 -21.07 4.29
CA LYS A 95 11.75 -22.05 3.19
C LYS A 95 12.95 -21.72 2.30
#